data_AF-A0A1H8VND9-F1
#
_entry.id   AF-A0A1H8VND9-F1
#
_cell.length_a   1.000
_cell.length_b   1.000
_cell.length_c   1.000
_cell.angle_alpha   90.00
_cell.angle_beta   90.00
_cell.angle_gamma   90.00
#
_symmetry.space_group_name_H-M   'P 1'
#
loop_
_entity.id
_entity.type
_entity.pdbx_description
1 polymer ?
#
loop_
_entity_poly.entity_id
_entity_poly.type
_entity_poly.pdbx_seq_one_letter_code
_entity_poly.pdbx_strand_id
1 'polypeptide(L)'
;MSAKERIKRYRETGGAADLVRVEVLVPRARRDEIVRVAAEFRAKHRVEKDRLAEFIRMAAERYGLRVFDNIDIDKLDDLPQKARVVANALMERGDARAYAMGRKMAFELRDAR
;
A
#
# COMPACT_ATOMS: atom_id res chain seq x y z
N MET A 1 -6.53 -28.36 6.55
CA MET A 1 -6.52 -27.29 5.53
C MET A 1 -6.02 -27.88 4.23
N SER A 2 -6.84 -27.89 3.17
CA SER A 2 -6.49 -28.49 1.88
C SER A 2 -5.42 -27.66 1.14
N ALA A 3 -4.73 -28.26 0.18
CA ALA A 3 -3.76 -27.54 -0.66
C ALA A 3 -4.39 -26.35 -1.40
N LYS A 4 -5.66 -26.48 -1.82
CA LYS A 4 -6.43 -25.40 -2.46
C LYS A 4 -6.68 -24.24 -1.50
N GLU A 5 -7.06 -24.52 -0.25
CA GLU A 5 -7.28 -23.48 0.77
C GLU A 5 -5.98 -22.75 1.11
N ARG A 6 -4.85 -23.47 1.19
CA ARG A 6 -3.53 -22.85 1.39
C ARG A 6 -3.15 -21.92 0.25
N ILE A 7 -3.37 -22.34 -1.01
CA ILE A 7 -3.06 -21.52 -2.18
C ILE A 7 -3.98 -20.29 -2.23
N LYS A 8 -5.27 -20.48 -1.96
CA LYS A 8 -6.25 -19.39 -1.88
C LYS A 8 -5.83 -18.37 -0.82
N ARG A 9 -5.55 -18.82 0.40
CA ARG A 9 -5.07 -17.96 1.50
C ARG A 9 -3.77 -17.25 1.14
N TYR A 10 -2.82 -17.93 0.50
CA TYR A 10 -1.55 -17.34 0.07
C TYR A 10 -1.74 -16.21 -0.96
N ARG A 11 -2.71 -16.37 -1.87
CA ARG A 11 -3.05 -15.37 -2.90
C ARG A 11 -3.91 -14.22 -2.37
N GLU A 12 -4.83 -14.47 -1.45
CA GLU A 12 -5.78 -13.45 -0.97
C GLU A 12 -5.25 -12.67 0.24
N THR A 13 -4.49 -13.33 1.11
CA THR A 13 -4.07 -12.76 2.41
C THR A 13 -2.59 -12.98 2.72
N GLY A 14 -1.89 -13.75 1.89
CA GLY A 14 -0.51 -14.17 2.14
C GLY A 14 0.52 -13.39 1.32
N GLY A 15 1.72 -13.95 1.20
CA GLY A 15 2.85 -13.30 0.55
C GLY A 15 2.72 -13.06 -0.96
N ALA A 16 1.60 -13.39 -1.59
CA ALA A 16 1.30 -13.05 -2.98
C ALA A 16 0.06 -12.17 -3.14
N ALA A 17 -0.58 -11.74 -2.05
CA ALA A 17 -1.67 -10.79 -2.10
C ALA A 17 -1.18 -9.47 -2.67
N ASP A 18 -1.87 -8.96 -3.70
CA ASP A 18 -1.55 -7.75 -4.44
C ASP A 18 -0.19 -7.77 -5.17
N LEU A 19 0.39 -8.96 -5.39
CA LEU A 19 1.65 -9.14 -6.12
C LEU A 19 1.43 -9.96 -7.39
N VAL A 20 2.15 -9.57 -8.45
CA VAL A 20 2.16 -10.30 -9.71
C VAL A 20 3.10 -11.51 -9.60
N ARG A 21 2.64 -12.70 -10.02
CA ARG A 21 3.51 -13.87 -10.12
C ARG A 21 4.44 -13.71 -11.31
N VAL A 22 5.74 -13.77 -11.05
CA VAL A 22 6.79 -13.78 -12.07
C VAL A 22 7.59 -15.08 -11.91
N GLU A 23 7.83 -15.77 -13.03
CA GLU A 23 8.61 -17.00 -13.07
C GLU A 23 9.95 -16.74 -13.76
N VAL A 24 11.05 -17.08 -13.09
CA VAL A 24 12.41 -16.86 -13.60
C VAL A 24 13.29 -18.07 -13.32
N LEU A 25 14.18 -18.39 -14.27
CA LEU A 25 15.19 -19.42 -14.08
C LEU A 25 16.28 -18.90 -13.15
N VAL A 26 16.50 -19.62 -12.05
CA VAL A 26 17.51 -19.26 -11.04
C VAL A 26 18.52 -20.39 -10.86
N PRO A 27 19.82 -20.08 -10.72
CA PRO A 27 20.81 -21.08 -10.37
C PRO A 27 20.46 -21.74 -9.03
N ARG A 28 20.48 -23.08 -8.97
CA ARG A 28 20.16 -23.84 -7.75
C ARG A 28 20.94 -23.35 -6.52
N ALA A 29 22.22 -23.04 -6.70
CA ALA A 29 23.10 -22.56 -5.63
C ALA A 29 22.68 -21.22 -5.00
N ARG A 30 21.88 -20.40 -5.69
CA ARG A 30 21.43 -19.07 -5.21
C ARG A 30 19.96 -19.04 -4.80
N ARG A 31 19.27 -20.19 -4.83
CA ARG A 31 17.83 -20.26 -4.56
C ARG A 31 17.47 -19.64 -3.20
N ASP A 32 18.20 -20.00 -2.16
CA ASP A 32 17.85 -19.60 -0.78
C ASP A 32 18.09 -18.11 -0.54
N GLU A 33 19.14 -17.55 -1.15
CA GLU A 33 19.40 -16.11 -1.16
C GLU A 33 18.25 -15.33 -1.83
N ILE A 34 17.83 -15.78 -3.02
CA ILE A 34 16.73 -15.13 -3.78
C ILE A 34 15.42 -15.20 -2.98
N VAL A 35 15.13 -16.35 -2.36
CA VAL A 35 13.93 -16.51 -1.53
C VAL A 35 13.97 -15.58 -0.32
N ARG A 36 15.13 -15.42 0.34
CA ARG A 36 15.32 -14.51 1.47
C ARG A 36 15.08 -13.05 1.05
N VAL A 37 15.75 -12.59 -0.01
CA VAL A 37 15.59 -11.22 -0.52
C VAL A 37 14.14 -10.95 -0.94
N ALA A 38 13.48 -11.90 -1.60
CA ALA A 38 12.07 -11.77 -1.93
C ALA A 38 11.18 -11.71 -0.68
N ALA A 39 11.53 -12.40 0.41
CA ALA A 39 10.80 -12.30 1.66
C ALA A 39 10.95 -10.92 2.32
N GLU A 40 12.14 -10.35 2.29
CA GLU A 40 12.42 -8.99 2.77
C GLU A 40 11.62 -7.94 1.98
N PHE A 41 11.63 -7.99 0.65
CA PHE A 41 10.84 -7.08 -0.18
C PHE A 41 9.34 -7.17 0.12
N ARG A 42 8.80 -8.39 0.27
CA ARG A 42 7.38 -8.55 0.66
C ARG A 42 7.09 -7.99 2.04
N ALA A 43 8.01 -8.12 2.98
CA ALA A 43 7.85 -7.56 4.33
C ALA A 43 7.83 -6.04 4.29
N LYS A 44 8.77 -5.42 3.56
CA LYS A 44 8.80 -3.97 3.35
C LYS A 44 7.51 -3.46 2.69
N HIS A 45 7.07 -4.13 1.62
CA HIS A 45 5.84 -3.78 0.91
C HIS A 45 4.60 -3.83 1.81
N ARG A 46 4.48 -4.83 2.69
CA ARG A 46 3.38 -4.89 3.67
C ARG A 46 3.40 -3.71 4.64
N VAL A 47 4.57 -3.37 5.17
CA VAL A 47 4.72 -2.23 6.08
C VAL A 47 4.34 -0.91 5.38
N GLU A 48 4.79 -0.72 4.14
CA GLU A 48 4.42 0.46 3.34
C GLU A 48 2.90 0.53 3.09
N LYS A 49 2.29 -0.61 2.74
CA LYS A 49 0.83 -0.72 2.57
C LYS A 49 0.08 -0.36 3.85
N ASP A 50 0.47 -0.92 4.99
CA ASP A 50 -0.18 -0.66 6.28
C ASP A 50 -0.08 0.82 6.67
N ARG A 51 1.08 1.46 6.41
CA ARG A 51 1.26 2.90 6.64
C ARG A 51 0.35 3.76 5.76
N LEU A 52 0.21 3.43 4.48
CA LEU A 52 -0.69 4.17 3.58
C LEU A 52 -2.15 4.04 4.03
N ALA A 53 -2.58 2.84 4.42
CA ALA A 53 -3.93 2.62 4.95
C ALA A 53 -4.17 3.41 6.25
N GLU A 54 -3.18 3.43 7.15
CA GLU A 54 -3.23 4.22 8.38
C GLU A 54 -3.34 5.72 8.09
N PHE A 55 -2.54 6.24 7.15
CA PHE A 55 -2.61 7.64 6.79
C PHE A 55 -3.96 8.04 6.21
N ILE A 56 -4.55 7.20 5.35
CA ILE A 56 -5.90 7.44 4.79
C ILE A 56 -6.93 7.49 5.92
N ARG A 57 -6.89 6.52 6.84
CA ARG A 57 -7.79 6.48 8.00
C ARG A 57 -7.65 7.74 8.87
N MET A 58 -6.41 8.09 9.25
CA MET A 58 -6.15 9.29 10.05
C MET A 58 -6.62 10.58 9.35
N ALA A 59 -6.46 10.65 8.02
CA ALA A 59 -6.91 11.78 7.24
C ALA A 59 -8.44 11.86 7.26
N ALA A 60 -9.13 10.76 6.98
CA ALA A 60 -10.59 10.69 7.00
C ALA A 60 -11.17 11.07 8.37
N GLU A 61 -10.60 10.57 9.47
CA GLU A 61 -11.03 10.89 10.84
C GLU A 61 -10.84 12.37 11.19
N ARG A 62 -9.71 12.98 10.80
CA ARG A 62 -9.36 14.35 11.22
C ARG A 62 -9.96 15.44 10.34
N TYR A 63 -10.11 15.16 9.06
CA TYR A 63 -10.47 16.17 8.07
C TYR A 63 -11.85 15.93 7.47
N GLY A 64 -12.26 14.66 7.29
CA GLY A 64 -13.60 14.28 6.82
C GLY A 64 -14.10 15.14 5.66
N LEU A 65 -15.37 15.54 5.72
CA LEU A 65 -16.03 16.36 4.69
C LEU A 65 -15.38 17.74 4.49
N ARG A 66 -14.61 18.27 5.43
CA ARG A 66 -13.96 19.58 5.28
C ARG A 66 -12.95 19.60 4.13
N VAL A 67 -12.30 18.45 3.88
CA VAL A 67 -11.29 18.30 2.83
C VAL A 67 -11.77 17.35 1.71
N PHE A 68 -12.64 16.39 2.05
CA PHE A 68 -13.07 15.30 1.16
C PHE A 68 -14.54 15.39 0.74
N ASP A 69 -15.15 16.58 0.79
CA ASP A 69 -16.55 16.85 0.41
C ASP A 69 -17.00 16.20 -0.91
N ASN A 70 -16.12 16.20 -1.92
CA ASN A 70 -16.37 15.70 -3.27
C ASN A 70 -15.52 14.47 -3.62
N ILE A 71 -14.98 13.77 -2.62
CA ILE A 71 -14.08 12.64 -2.83
C ILE A 71 -14.71 11.40 -2.19
N ASP A 72 -15.14 10.47 -3.03
CA ASP A 72 -15.55 9.14 -2.61
C ASP A 72 -14.33 8.21 -2.60
N ILE A 73 -13.70 8.07 -1.43
CA ILE A 73 -12.48 7.26 -1.23
C ILE A 73 -12.78 5.76 -1.44
N ASP A 74 -14.01 5.33 -1.20
CA ASP A 74 -14.41 3.92 -1.27
C ASP A 74 -14.54 3.44 -2.72
N LYS A 75 -14.87 4.35 -3.66
CA LYS A 75 -14.93 4.06 -5.10
C LYS A 75 -13.58 3.94 -5.81
N LEU A 76 -12.47 4.23 -5.13
CA LEU A 76 -11.14 4.06 -5.72
C LEU A 76 -10.70 2.59 -5.58
N ASP A 77 -10.11 2.03 -6.63
CA ASP A 77 -9.84 0.59 -6.70
C ASP A 77 -8.58 0.18 -5.93
N ASP A 78 -7.52 1.00 -6.00
CA ASP A 78 -6.22 0.66 -5.40
C ASP A 78 -5.80 1.62 -4.27
N LEU A 79 -5.05 1.08 -3.30
CA LEU A 79 -4.58 1.84 -2.14
C LEU A 79 -3.62 2.99 -2.51
N PRO A 80 -2.67 2.82 -3.46
CA PRO A 80 -1.82 3.92 -3.90
C PRO A 80 -2.59 5.11 -4.50
N GLN A 81 -3.63 4.85 -5.28
CA GLN A 81 -4.51 5.84 -5.88
C GLN A 81 -5.33 6.54 -4.80
N LYS A 82 -5.91 5.79 -3.85
CA LYS A 82 -6.56 6.37 -2.66
C LYS A 82 -5.63 7.33 -1.94
N ALA A 83 -4.44 6.87 -1.58
CA ALA A 83 -3.46 7.69 -0.89
C ALA A 83 -3.06 8.91 -1.72
N ARG A 84 -2.93 8.81 -3.05
CA ARG A 84 -2.58 9.95 -3.91
C ARG A 84 -3.68 11.01 -3.92
N VAL A 85 -4.93 10.59 -4.07
CA VAL A 85 -6.09 11.50 -4.06
C VAL A 85 -6.21 12.20 -2.71
N VAL A 86 -6.10 11.43 -1.62
CA VAL A 86 -6.14 11.96 -0.25
C VAL A 86 -4.99 12.93 0.01
N ALA A 87 -3.76 12.58 -0.37
CA ALA A 87 -2.58 13.43 -0.19
C ALA A 87 -2.73 14.78 -0.92
N ASN A 88 -3.19 14.74 -2.17
CA ASN A 88 -3.43 15.95 -2.96
C ASN A 88 -4.51 16.83 -2.31
N ALA A 89 -5.65 16.24 -1.90
CA ALA A 89 -6.72 16.99 -1.27
C ALA A 89 -6.26 17.66 0.06
N LEU A 90 -5.49 16.94 0.88
CA LEU A 90 -4.90 17.49 2.11
C LEU A 90 -3.95 18.65 1.83
N MET A 91 -3.17 18.58 0.75
CA MET A 91 -2.21 19.62 0.38
C MET A 91 -2.89 20.85 -0.26
N GLU A 92 -3.97 20.67 -1.00
CA GLU A 92 -4.66 21.74 -1.73
C GLU A 92 -5.71 22.47 -0.87
N ARG A 93 -6.43 21.74 -0.01
CA ARG A 93 -7.63 22.24 0.68
C ARG A 93 -7.48 22.26 2.20
N GLY A 94 -6.42 21.67 2.72
CA GLY A 94 -6.20 21.51 4.15
C GLY A 94 -5.44 22.66 4.80
N ASP A 95 -5.31 22.59 6.12
CA ASP A 95 -4.46 23.48 6.92
C ASP A 95 -2.98 23.06 6.89
N ALA A 96 -2.10 23.80 7.57
CA ALA A 96 -0.67 23.48 7.62
C ALA A 96 -0.36 22.06 8.13
N ARG A 97 -1.18 21.51 9.04
CA ARG A 97 -1.01 20.13 9.53
C ARG A 97 -1.46 19.12 8.48
N ALA A 98 -2.53 19.43 7.75
CA ALA A 98 -3.02 18.62 6.64
C ALA A 98 -1.95 18.56 5.53
N TYR A 99 -1.38 19.71 5.18
CA TYR A 99 -0.31 19.81 4.20
C TYR A 99 0.90 18.95 4.59
N ALA A 100 1.35 19.04 5.84
CA ALA A 100 2.46 18.23 6.34
C ALA A 100 2.16 16.72 6.26
N MET A 101 0.92 16.32 6.58
CA MET A 101 0.47 14.92 6.45
C MET A 101 0.41 14.47 4.99
N GLY A 102 -0.18 15.28 4.10
CA GLY A 102 -0.25 14.99 2.66
C GLY A 102 1.14 14.87 2.04
N ARG A 103 2.10 15.71 2.43
CA ARG A 103 3.51 15.60 2.02
C ARG A 103 4.17 14.30 2.45
N LYS A 104 3.93 13.85 3.69
CA LYS A 104 4.44 12.55 4.17
C LYS A 104 3.84 11.39 3.38
N MET A 105 2.53 11.42 3.15
CA MET A 105 1.82 10.40 2.38
C MET A 105 2.33 10.35 0.92
N ALA A 106 2.53 11.52 0.29
CA ALA A 106 3.10 11.62 -1.05
C ALA A 106 4.56 11.15 -1.14
N PHE A 107 5.34 11.29 -0.07
CA PHE A 107 6.70 10.79 0.01
C PHE A 107 6.72 9.25 0.02
N GLU A 108 5.93 8.61 0.88
CA GLU A 108 5.82 7.13 0.92
C GLU A 108 5.33 6.57 -0.44
N LEU A 109 4.47 7.29 -1.16
CA LEU A 109 4.03 6.91 -2.51
C LEU A 109 5.13 6.97 -3.58
N ARG A 110 6.14 7.82 -3.41
CA ARG A 110 7.26 7.94 -4.36
C ARG A 110 8.32 6.87 -4.10
N ASP A 111 8.51 6.49 -2.84
CA ASP A 111 9.45 5.43 -2.45
C ASP A 111 8.97 4.02 -2.86
N ALA A 112 7.67 3.89 -3.16
CA ALA A 112 7.03 2.67 -3.65
C ALA A 112 7.09 2.49 -5.19
N ARG A 113 7.66 3.44 -5.94
CA ARG A 113 7.86 3.38 -7.40
C ARG A 113 9.31 3.06 -7.75
#